data_AF-A0A517TYL4-F1
#
_entry.id   AF-A0A517TYL4-F1
#
_cell.length_a   1.000
_cell.length_b   1.000
_cell.length_c   1.000
_cell.angle_alpha   90.00
_cell.angle_beta   90.00
_cell.angle_gamma   90.00
#
_symmetry.space_group_name_H-M   'P 1'
#
loop_
_entity.id
_entity.type
_entity.pdbx_description
1 polymer ?
#
loop_
_entity_poly.entity_id
_entity_poly.type
_entity_poly.pdbx_seq_one_letter_code
_entity_poly.pdbx_strand_id
1 'polypeptide(L)'
;MPKLVVEGVGEFEVTEGKRLVLALGQDAGIDQLHACGGSARCTTCRVEFVAGEPDRMTVAERDVLAARGLSGIRLSCQIVCDHDVTVRAISRLAGSGRKDAGHEPAAEIEPPPEWINK
;
A
#
# COMPACT_ATOMS: atom_id res chain seq x y z
N MET A 1 15.97 -8.86 3.89
CA MET A 1 14.76 -9.02 3.07
C MET A 1 13.60 -9.16 4.03
N PRO A 2 12.75 -8.13 4.18
CA PRO A 2 11.52 -8.25 4.95
C PRO A 2 10.54 -9.23 4.31
N LYS A 3 9.67 -9.81 5.14
CA LYS A 3 8.63 -10.75 4.76
C LYS A 3 7.29 -10.03 4.61
N LEU A 4 6.68 -10.16 3.44
CA LEU A 4 5.30 -9.73 3.17
C LEU A 4 4.39 -10.96 3.21
N VAL A 5 3.46 -11.01 4.15
CA VAL A 5 2.36 -11.99 4.16
C VAL A 5 1.09 -11.33 3.68
N VAL A 6 0.47 -11.91 2.65
CA VAL A 6 -0.85 -11.48 2.17
C VAL A 6 -1.86 -12.56 2.54
N GLU A 7 -2.81 -12.19 3.41
CA GLU A 7 -3.79 -13.13 3.94
C GLU A 7 -4.60 -13.79 2.81
N GLY A 8 -4.70 -15.13 2.85
CA GLY A 8 -5.38 -15.92 1.83
C GLY A 8 -4.62 -16.08 0.51
N VAL A 9 -3.39 -15.56 0.41
CA VAL A 9 -2.57 -15.65 -0.81
C VAL A 9 -1.25 -16.36 -0.55
N GLY A 10 -0.45 -15.88 0.41
CA GLY A 10 0.85 -16.49 0.70
C GLY A 10 1.83 -15.56 1.41
N GLU A 11 3.09 -16.00 1.41
CA GLU A 11 4.22 -15.36 2.05
C GLU A 11 5.34 -15.13 1.02
N PHE A 12 5.93 -13.94 1.05
CA PHE A 12 6.87 -13.47 0.04
C PHE A 12 8.05 -12.76 0.70
N GLU A 13 9.27 -13.10 0.30
CA GLU A 13 10.44 -12.28 0.61
C GLU A 13 10.50 -11.11 -0.38
N VAL A 14 10.62 -9.89 0.13
CA VAL A 14 10.62 -8.68 -0.71
C VAL A 14 11.87 -7.84 -0.47
N THR A 15 12.26 -7.06 -1.47
CA THR A 15 13.40 -6.15 -1.35
C THR A 15 13.13 -5.10 -0.27
N GLU A 16 14.12 -4.91 0.62
CA GLU A 16 14.05 -3.89 1.66
C GLU A 16 13.94 -2.49 1.03
N GLY A 17 13.07 -1.64 1.59
CA GLY A 17 12.77 -0.30 1.07
C GLY A 17 11.80 -0.28 -0.12
N LYS A 18 11.46 -1.42 -0.73
CA LYS A 18 10.47 -1.47 -1.83
C LYS A 18 9.12 -0.96 -1.35
N ARG A 19 8.43 -0.15 -2.15
CA ARG A 19 7.06 0.30 -1.82
C ARG A 19 6.11 -0.89 -1.71
N LEU A 20 5.28 -0.91 -0.67
CA LEU A 20 4.35 -2.00 -0.40
C LEU A 20 3.35 -2.22 -1.56
N VAL A 21 2.90 -1.17 -2.24
CA VAL A 21 2.04 -1.29 -3.44
C VAL A 21 2.74 -2.05 -4.58
N LEU A 22 4.03 -1.84 -4.78
CA LEU A 22 4.83 -2.54 -5.79
C LEU A 22 5.10 -3.97 -5.34
N ALA A 23 5.35 -4.19 -4.05
CA ALA A 23 5.54 -5.52 -3.49
C ALA A 23 4.28 -6.39 -3.63
N LEU A 24 3.11 -5.82 -3.36
CA LEU A 24 1.82 -6.46 -3.57
C LEU A 24 1.60 -6.85 -5.05
N GLY A 25 1.89 -5.93 -5.97
CA GLY A 25 1.71 -6.16 -7.41
C GLY A 25 2.70 -7.15 -8.01
N GLN A 26 4.00 -6.89 -7.79
CA GLN A 26 5.09 -7.53 -8.52
C GLN A 26 5.56 -8.83 -7.86
N ASP A 27 5.58 -8.89 -6.52
CA ASP A 27 6.12 -10.05 -5.79
C ASP A 27 4.98 -10.99 -5.33
N ALA A 28 3.87 -10.44 -4.84
CA ALA A 28 2.74 -11.22 -4.33
C ALA A 28 1.64 -11.51 -5.38
N GLY A 29 1.75 -10.95 -6.59
CA GLY A 29 0.76 -11.15 -7.66
C GLY A 29 -0.64 -10.63 -7.36
N ILE A 30 -0.76 -9.65 -6.45
CA ILE A 30 -2.02 -8.99 -6.14
C ILE A 30 -2.30 -7.93 -7.20
N ASP A 31 -3.48 -7.99 -7.80
CA ASP A 31 -4.01 -6.95 -8.69
C ASP A 31 -4.46 -5.71 -7.90
N GLN A 32 -3.56 -5.18 -7.07
CA GLN A 32 -3.77 -4.06 -6.18
C GLN A 32 -4.11 -2.81 -7.00
N LEU A 33 -5.19 -2.11 -6.63
CA LEU A 33 -5.51 -0.86 -7.31
C LEU A 33 -4.53 0.25 -6.92
N HIS A 34 -4.16 1.08 -7.90
CA HIS A 34 -3.31 2.25 -7.73
C HIS A 34 -3.75 3.36 -8.70
N ALA A 35 -5.04 3.72 -8.66
CA ALA A 35 -5.70 4.58 -9.64
C ALA A 35 -5.01 5.93 -9.90
N CYS A 36 -4.31 6.47 -8.89
CA CYS A 36 -3.60 7.73 -8.99
C CYS A 36 -2.10 7.61 -9.31
N GLY A 37 -1.59 6.43 -9.67
CA GLY A 37 -0.15 6.23 -9.88
C GLY A 37 0.66 6.23 -8.59
N GLY A 38 0.02 5.99 -7.44
CA GLY A 38 0.70 5.98 -6.15
C GLY A 38 1.06 7.36 -5.57
N SER A 39 0.55 8.47 -6.12
CA SER A 39 0.92 9.84 -5.71
C SER A 39 0.08 10.44 -4.57
N ALA A 40 -0.47 9.62 -3.66
CA ALA A 40 -1.36 10.06 -2.56
C ALA A 40 -2.52 10.99 -2.99
N ARG A 41 -3.23 10.66 -4.07
CA ARG A 41 -4.41 11.42 -4.56
C ARG A 41 -5.71 10.62 -4.56
N CYS A 42 -5.66 9.35 -4.20
CA CYS A 42 -6.81 8.45 -4.10
C CYS A 42 -6.64 7.48 -2.92
N THR A 43 -7.63 6.62 -2.70
CA THR A 43 -7.64 5.62 -1.61
C THR A 43 -7.83 4.18 -2.12
N THR A 44 -7.50 3.96 -3.40
CA THR A 44 -7.71 2.66 -4.06
C THR A 44 -6.64 1.64 -3.71
N CYS A 45 -5.43 2.07 -3.32
CA CYS A 45 -4.37 1.18 -2.86
C CYS A 45 -4.53 0.76 -1.39
N ARG A 46 -5.72 0.94 -0.79
CA ARG A 46 -5.91 0.67 0.62
C ARG A 46 -5.71 -0.80 0.96
N VAL A 47 -5.09 -1.04 2.11
CA VAL A 47 -4.88 -2.35 2.74
C VAL A 47 -5.27 -2.27 4.21
N GLU A 48 -5.58 -3.40 4.81
CA GLU A 48 -5.69 -3.54 6.27
C GLU A 48 -4.45 -4.28 6.77
N PHE A 49 -3.86 -3.80 7.86
CA PHE A 49 -2.80 -4.53 8.55
C PHE A 49 -3.40 -5.53 9.52
N VAL A 50 -2.82 -6.73 9.51
CA VAL A 50 -3.10 -7.80 10.47
C VAL A 50 -1.99 -7.87 11.51
N ALA A 51 -0.74 -7.67 11.09
CA ALA A 51 0.44 -7.62 11.95
C ALA A 51 1.54 -6.78 11.30
N GLY A 52 2.46 -6.25 12.12
CA GLY A 52 3.57 -5.43 11.64
C GLY A 52 3.13 -4.13 10.98
N GLU A 53 2.11 -3.46 11.54
CA GLU A 53 1.77 -2.13 11.02
C GLU A 53 2.87 -1.12 11.40
N PRO A 54 3.40 -0.34 10.44
CA PRO A 54 4.38 0.69 10.76
C PRO A 54 3.81 1.75 11.72
N ASP A 55 4.59 2.09 12.75
CA ASP A 55 4.29 3.17 13.70
C ASP A 55 4.40 4.58 13.09
N ARG A 56 4.89 4.66 11.84
CA ARG A 56 5.01 5.90 11.07
C ARG A 56 4.05 5.92 9.88
N MET A 57 3.63 7.12 9.52
CA MET A 57 2.73 7.42 8.41
C MET A 57 3.27 8.65 7.67
N THR A 58 3.04 8.77 6.36
CA THR A 58 3.36 10.03 5.66
C THR A 58 2.26 11.07 5.94
N VAL A 59 2.63 12.35 5.98
CA VAL A 59 1.67 13.46 6.06
C VAL A 59 0.64 13.35 4.93
N ALA A 60 1.09 13.05 3.71
CA ALA A 60 0.23 12.88 2.55
C ALA A 60 -0.78 11.72 2.71
N GLU A 61 -0.37 10.59 3.29
CA GLU A 61 -1.27 9.49 3.62
C GLU A 61 -2.34 9.94 4.62
N ARG A 62 -1.93 10.52 5.76
CA ARG A 62 -2.84 11.00 6.80
C ARG A 62 -3.88 11.95 6.23
N ASP A 63 -3.46 12.94 5.46
CA ASP A 63 -4.33 14.00 4.95
C ASP A 63 -5.37 13.45 3.96
N VAL A 64 -4.97 12.49 3.10
CA VAL A 64 -5.89 11.83 2.17
C VAL A 64 -6.92 10.98 2.91
N LEU A 65 -6.51 10.24 3.94
CA LEU A 65 -7.40 9.43 4.75
C LEU A 65 -8.40 10.30 5.52
N ALA A 66 -7.93 11.37 6.16
CA ALA A 66 -8.76 12.33 6.87
C ALA A 66 -9.75 13.03 5.94
N ALA A 67 -9.30 13.51 4.78
CA ALA A 67 -10.16 14.16 3.78
C ALA A 67 -11.20 13.23 3.14
N ARG A 68 -11.08 11.91 3.35
CA ARG A 68 -12.04 10.89 2.89
C ARG A 68 -12.83 10.26 4.04
N GLY A 69 -12.57 10.66 5.28
CA GLY A 69 -13.21 10.09 6.47
C GLY A 69 -12.93 8.59 6.65
N LEU A 70 -11.75 8.12 6.24
CA LEU A 70 -11.37 6.70 6.31
C LEU A 70 -10.46 6.44 7.52
N SER A 71 -10.69 5.32 8.19
CA SER A 71 -9.92 4.85 9.35
C SER A 71 -9.75 3.33 9.31
N GLY A 72 -8.78 2.80 10.05
CA GLY A 72 -8.53 1.35 10.14
C GLY A 72 -7.88 0.74 8.88
N ILE A 73 -7.49 1.57 7.92
CA ILE A 73 -6.82 1.17 6.69
C ILE A 73 -5.58 2.04 6.47
N ARG A 74 -4.68 1.57 5.61
CA ARG A 74 -3.46 2.27 5.21
C ARG A 74 -3.35 2.30 3.70
N LEU A 75 -2.63 3.29 3.15
CA LEU A 75 -2.38 3.41 1.72
C LEU A 75 -1.06 2.70 1.38
N SER A 76 -1.13 1.52 0.74
CA SER A 76 0.08 0.75 0.45
C SER A 76 1.07 1.48 -0.46
N CYS A 77 0.65 2.50 -1.20
CA CYS A 77 1.58 3.31 -1.99
C CYS A 77 2.43 4.26 -1.14
N GLN A 78 2.08 4.52 0.12
CA GLN A 78 2.80 5.43 1.02
C GLN A 78 3.63 4.69 2.08
N ILE A 79 3.84 3.39 1.89
CA ILE A 79 4.55 2.51 2.83
C ILE A 79 5.70 1.82 2.09
N VAL A 80 6.83 1.67 2.78
CA VAL A 80 7.97 0.84 2.33
C VAL A 80 8.01 -0.46 3.14
N CYS A 81 8.52 -1.51 2.52
CA CYS A 81 8.80 -2.77 3.18
C CYS A 81 10.18 -2.67 3.85
N ASP A 82 10.24 -2.27 5.12
CA ASP A 82 11.46 -2.20 5.94
C ASP A 82 11.45 -3.16 7.15
N HIS A 83 10.33 -3.86 7.37
CA HIS A 83 10.17 -4.94 8.34
C HIS A 83 9.08 -5.90 7.87
N ASP A 84 8.89 -6.99 8.63
CA ASP A 84 7.89 -8.00 8.33
C ASP A 84 6.48 -7.47 8.55
N VAL A 85 5.60 -7.68 7.58
CA VAL A 85 4.22 -7.20 7.62
C VAL A 85 3.25 -8.29 7.18
N THR A 86 2.05 -8.29 7.76
CA THR A 86 0.92 -9.11 7.31
C THR A 86 -0.26 -8.21 6.98
N VAL A 87 -0.80 -8.33 5.77
CA VAL A 87 -1.88 -7.45 5.28
C VAL A 87 -3.00 -8.23 4.60
N ARG A 88 -4.19 -7.60 4.55
CA ARG A 88 -5.29 -7.98 3.67
C ARG A 88 -5.35 -7.04 2.47
N ALA A 89 -5.37 -7.63 1.27
CA ALA A 89 -5.62 -6.91 0.03
C ALA A 89 -7.13 -6.66 -0.17
N ILE A 90 -7.66 -5.62 0.48
CA ILE A 90 -9.10 -5.31 0.50
C ILE A 90 -9.58 -4.47 -0.70
N SER A 91 -8.68 -4.08 -1.61
CA SER A 91 -8.99 -3.19 -2.74
C SER A 91 -8.25 -3.62 -4.00
N ARG A 92 -8.84 -4.61 -4.67
CA ARG A 92 -8.30 -5.30 -5.85
C ARG A 92 -9.02 -4.88 -7.12
N LEU A 93 -8.39 -5.06 -8.28
CA LEU A 93 -8.99 -4.79 -9.59
C LEU A 93 -10.16 -5.74 -9.86
N ALA A 94 -9.99 -7.03 -9.58
CA ALA A 94 -11.03 -8.04 -9.59
C ALA A 94 -12.21 -7.60 -8.70
N GLY A 95 -13.40 -7.55 -9.29
CA GLY A 95 -14.62 -7.12 -8.61
C GLY A 95 -14.80 -5.61 -8.44
N SER A 96 -13.84 -4.76 -8.85
CA SER A 96 -13.95 -3.31 -8.69
C SER A 96 -14.78 -2.59 -9.76
N GLY A 97 -15.03 -3.24 -10.90
CA GLY A 97 -15.66 -2.63 -12.08
C GLY A 97 -14.78 -1.61 -12.82
N ARG A 98 -13.50 -1.46 -12.46
CA ARG A 98 -12.54 -0.60 -13.16
C ARG A 98 -12.00 -1.30 -14.40
N LYS A 99 -11.67 -0.51 -15.43
CA LYS A 99 -11.04 -0.98 -16.67
C LYS A 99 -9.58 -1.44 -16.47
N ASP A 100 -8.88 -0.83 -15.52
CA ASP A 100 -7.47 -1.08 -15.20
C ASP A 100 -7.18 -0.68 -13.74
N ALA A 101 -6.00 -1.07 -13.25
CA ALA A 101 -5.54 -0.78 -11.88
C ALA A 101 -5.11 0.68 -11.68
N GLY A 102 -4.82 1.41 -12.76
CA GLY A 102 -4.20 2.73 -12.77
C GLY A 102 -2.78 2.72 -13.32
N HIS A 103 -2.17 3.90 -13.41
CA HIS A 103 -0.77 4.05 -13.82
C HIS A 103 0.18 3.36 -12.83
N GLU A 104 1.29 2.83 -13.32
CA GLU A 104 2.30 2.17 -12.48
C GLU A 104 2.90 3.16 -11.46
N PRO A 105 2.96 2.81 -10.16
CA PRO A 105 3.62 3.65 -9.16
C PRO A 105 5.13 3.78 -9.41
N ALA A 106 5.67 4.97 -9.14
CA ALA A 106 7.12 5.18 -9.13
C ALA A 106 7.83 4.29 -8.09
N ALA A 107 9.14 4.05 -8.26
CA ALA A 107 9.91 3.26 -7.30
C ALA A 107 9.96 3.92 -5.91
N GLU A 108 10.05 5.25 -5.86
CA GLU A 108 10.09 6.05 -4.63
C GLU A 108 8.71 6.57 -4.24
N ILE A 109 8.51 6.85 -2.95
CA ILE A 109 7.26 7.44 -2.45
C ILE A 109 7.06 8.83 -3.05
N GLU A 110 5.88 9.04 -3.64
CA GLU A 110 5.45 10.34 -4.17
C GLU A 110 4.14 10.79 -3.48
N PRO A 111 4.01 12.06 -3.08
CA PRO A 111 5.09 13.07 -3.02
C PRO A 111 6.22 12.65 -2.06
N PRO A 112 7.40 13.30 -2.09
CA PRO A 112 8.48 13.01 -1.16
C PRO A 112 7.96 12.94 0.29
N PRO A 113 8.28 11.88 1.04
CA PRO A 113 7.59 11.61 2.28
C PRO A 113 8.05 12.54 3.41
N GLU A 114 7.09 13.22 4.02
CA GLU A 114 7.23 13.80 5.35
C GLU A 114 6.62 12.83 6.36
N TRP A 115 7.44 12.29 7.26
CA TRP A 115 7.03 11.24 8.20
C TRP A 115 6.51 11.81 9.52
N ILE A 116 5.43 11.21 10.03
CA ILE A 116 4.87 11.46 11.36
C ILE A 116 4.69 10.13 12.10
N ASN A 117 4.63 10.20 13.43
CA ASN A 117 4.14 9.07 14.22
C ASN A 117 2.63 8.97 14.07
N LYS A 118 2.13 7.74 13.91
CA LYS A 118 0.72 7.44 13.67
C LYS A 118 -0.12 7.57 14.93
#